data_AF-Q4JHH6-F1
#
_entry.id   AF-Q4JHH6-F1
#
_cell.length_a   1.000
_cell.length_b   1.000
_cell.length_c   1.000
_cell.angle_alpha   90.00
_cell.angle_beta   90.00
_cell.angle_gamma   90.00
#
_symmetry.space_group_name_H-M   'P 1'
#
loop_
_entity.id
_entity.type
_entity.pdbx_description
1 polymer ?
#
loop_
_entity_poly.entity_id
_entity_poly.type
_entity_poly.pdbx_seq_one_letter_code
_entity_poly.pdbx_strand_id
1 'polypeptide(L)'
;MNEKNIKHSQNFITSKHNIDKIMTNIRLNEHDNIFEIGSGKGHFTLELVQRCNFVTAIEIDHKLCKTTENKLVDHDNFQVLNKDILQFKFPKNQSYKIFGNIPYNISTDIIRKIVFDSIADEIYLIVEYGFAKRLLNTKRSLALFLMAEVDISILSMVPREYFHPKPKVNSSLIRLNRKKSRISHKDKQKYNYFVMKWVDKEYKKIFTKNQFNNSLKHAGIDDLNNISFEQFLSLFNSYKLFNK
;
A
#
# COMPACT_ATOMS: atom_id res chain seq x y z
N MET A 1 -18.66 10.58 -20.34
CA MET A 1 -17.60 10.10 -19.42
C MET A 1 -17.15 11.29 -18.61
N ASN A 2 -17.57 11.40 -17.35
CA ASN A 2 -17.17 12.53 -16.53
C ASN A 2 -15.72 12.33 -16.07
N GLU A 3 -14.80 13.09 -16.67
CA GLU A 3 -13.45 13.27 -16.13
C GLU A 3 -13.57 13.78 -14.70
N LYS A 4 -13.42 12.88 -13.72
CA LYS A 4 -13.33 13.27 -12.32
C LYS A 4 -12.06 14.10 -12.15
N ASN A 5 -12.26 15.41 -12.04
CA ASN A 5 -11.18 16.39 -11.95
C ASN A 5 -10.37 16.16 -10.65
N ILE A 6 -9.23 15.44 -10.76
CA ILE A 6 -8.33 15.05 -9.65
C ILE A 6 -7.88 16.27 -8.83
N LYS A 7 -7.83 17.45 -9.46
CA LYS A 7 -7.43 18.73 -8.84
C LYS A 7 -8.27 19.14 -7.63
N HIS A 8 -9.53 18.69 -7.50
CA HIS A 8 -10.41 19.08 -6.40
C HIS A 8 -10.47 18.06 -5.25
N SER A 9 -9.79 16.92 -5.37
CA SER A 9 -9.82 15.84 -4.37
C SER A 9 -8.50 15.62 -3.62
N GLN A 10 -7.56 16.57 -3.72
CA GLN A 10 -6.28 16.47 -3.01
C GLN A 10 -6.33 17.17 -1.66
N ASN A 11 -5.92 16.46 -0.61
CA ASN A 11 -5.82 16.96 0.76
C ASN A 11 -4.34 17.03 1.16
N PHE A 12 -3.88 18.19 1.64
CA PHE A 12 -2.49 18.42 2.00
C PHE A 12 -2.29 18.50 3.51
N ILE A 13 -1.17 17.98 4.01
CA ILE A 13 -0.71 18.22 5.38
C ILE A 13 0.39 19.28 5.31
N THR A 14 0.15 20.47 5.87
CA THR A 14 1.08 21.60 5.72
C THR A 14 1.69 22.09 7.04
N SER A 15 1.12 21.73 8.18
CA SER A 15 1.66 22.10 9.50
C SER A 15 2.93 21.31 9.78
N LYS A 16 4.08 22.01 9.91
CA LYS A 16 5.38 21.43 10.24
C LYS A 16 5.33 20.57 11.51
N HIS A 17 4.67 21.06 12.56
CA HIS A 17 4.46 20.29 13.81
C HIS A 17 3.75 18.95 13.58
N ASN A 18 2.74 18.92 12.70
CA ASN A 18 2.01 17.69 12.39
C ASN A 18 2.84 16.75 11.52
N ILE A 19 3.61 17.31 10.59
CA ILE A 19 4.55 16.55 9.76
C ILE A 19 5.60 15.89 10.66
N ASP A 20 6.20 16.63 11.59
CA ASP A 20 7.21 16.09 12.52
C ASP A 20 6.68 14.89 13.30
N LYS A 21 5.45 14.99 13.84
CA LYS A 21 4.78 13.87 14.53
C LYS A 21 4.59 12.64 13.66
N ILE A 22 4.24 12.82 12.39
CA ILE A 22 4.11 11.71 11.44
C ILE A 22 5.49 11.12 11.18
N MET A 23 6.49 11.97 10.92
CA MET A 23 7.86 11.58 10.63
C MET A 23 8.53 10.84 11.78
N THR A 24 8.13 11.02 13.05
CA THR A 24 8.62 10.21 14.18
C THR A 24 8.31 8.71 14.02
N ASN A 25 7.26 8.35 13.29
CA ASN A 25 6.88 6.96 13.07
C ASN A 25 7.51 6.36 11.79
N ILE A 26 8.18 7.18 10.98
CA ILE A 26 8.77 6.80 9.70
C ILE A 26 10.28 6.61 9.89
N ARG A 27 10.73 5.34 9.85
CA ARG A 27 12.11 4.94 10.12
C ARG A 27 12.92 4.81 8.83
N LEU A 28 13.10 5.92 8.16
CA LEU A 28 14.01 6.07 7.01
C LEU A 28 15.36 6.59 7.51
N ASN A 29 16.44 6.24 6.80
CA ASN A 29 17.80 6.65 7.13
C ASN A 29 18.53 7.30 5.93
N GLU A 30 19.70 7.88 6.20
CA GLU A 30 20.51 8.66 5.25
C GLU A 30 21.05 7.88 4.04
N HIS A 31 20.93 6.55 4.03
CA HIS A 31 21.32 5.68 2.92
C HIS A 31 20.12 5.20 2.08
N ASP A 32 18.89 5.48 2.51
CA ASP A 32 17.69 5.05 1.79
C ASP A 32 17.43 5.96 0.57
N ASN A 33 17.27 5.36 -0.61
CA ASN A 33 16.72 6.04 -1.78
C ASN A 33 15.19 5.96 -1.74
N ILE A 34 14.51 7.11 -1.89
CA ILE A 34 13.06 7.20 -1.69
C ILE A 34 12.35 7.58 -2.98
N PHE A 35 11.25 6.89 -3.27
CA PHE A 35 10.22 7.40 -4.18
C PHE A 35 9.05 7.97 -3.38
N GLU A 36 8.73 9.25 -3.59
CA GLU A 36 7.54 9.88 -3.02
C GLU A 36 6.40 9.87 -4.04
N ILE A 37 5.23 9.35 -3.63
CA ILE A 37 4.01 9.35 -4.45
C ILE A 37 3.17 10.57 -4.11
N GLY A 38 3.15 11.53 -5.04
CA GLY A 38 2.44 12.80 -4.91
C GLY A 38 3.13 13.72 -3.91
N SER A 39 4.09 14.52 -4.38
CA SER A 39 4.78 15.51 -3.53
C SER A 39 3.85 16.64 -3.09
N GLY A 40 2.78 16.90 -3.85
CA GLY A 40 1.87 17.98 -3.59
C GLY A 40 2.61 19.32 -3.48
N LYS A 41 2.54 19.95 -2.32
CA LYS A 41 3.24 21.22 -2.05
C LYS A 41 4.66 21.03 -1.51
N GLY A 42 5.26 19.84 -1.63
CA GLY A 42 6.63 19.54 -1.22
C GLY A 42 6.88 19.45 0.30
N HIS A 43 5.83 19.30 1.11
CA HIS A 43 5.97 19.38 2.57
C HIS A 43 6.65 18.15 3.17
N PHE A 44 6.28 16.95 2.72
CA PHE A 44 6.99 15.74 3.10
C PHE A 44 8.30 15.59 2.32
N THR A 45 8.33 15.97 1.04
CA THR A 45 9.56 16.00 0.23
C THR A 45 10.70 16.72 0.96
N LEU A 46 10.44 17.90 1.54
CA LEU A 46 11.42 18.67 2.30
C LEU A 46 12.01 17.88 3.49
N GLU A 47 11.19 17.14 4.21
CA GLU A 47 11.66 16.31 5.34
C GLU A 47 12.40 15.06 4.86
N LEU A 48 11.97 14.49 3.74
CA LEU A 48 12.57 13.29 3.16
C LEU A 48 13.99 13.59 2.65
N VAL A 49 14.21 14.72 1.99
CA VAL A 49 15.56 15.10 1.49
C VAL A 49 16.54 15.36 2.61
N GLN A 50 16.07 15.85 3.76
CA GLN A 50 16.92 16.05 4.94
C GLN A 50 17.24 14.73 5.66
N ARG A 51 16.43 13.69 5.48
CA ARG A 51 16.52 12.42 6.21
C ARG A 51 17.17 11.29 5.43
N CYS A 52 17.04 11.33 4.10
CA CYS A 52 17.31 10.19 3.23
C CYS A 52 18.41 10.51 2.22
N ASN A 53 18.91 9.49 1.53
CA ASN A 53 20.00 9.64 0.57
C ASN A 53 19.60 10.51 -0.63
N PHE A 54 18.51 10.13 -1.30
CA PHE A 54 18.01 10.80 -2.48
C PHE A 54 16.50 10.59 -2.61
N VAL A 55 15.76 11.63 -3.04
CA VAL A 55 14.30 11.58 -3.19
C VAL A 55 13.89 11.79 -4.65
N THR A 56 13.18 10.82 -5.22
CA THR A 56 12.46 10.99 -6.49
C THR A 56 10.97 11.19 -6.22
N ALA A 57 10.53 12.45 -6.33
CA ALA A 57 9.11 12.80 -6.20
C ALA A 57 8.37 12.56 -7.53
N ILE A 58 7.26 11.82 -7.48
CA ILE A 58 6.41 11.53 -8.64
C ILE A 58 5.08 12.27 -8.44
N GLU A 59 4.86 13.33 -9.21
CA GLU A 59 3.67 14.18 -9.10
C GLU A 59 3.01 14.37 -10.48
N ILE A 60 1.69 14.24 -10.53
CA ILE A 60 0.94 14.31 -11.79
C ILE A 60 0.61 15.75 -12.17
N ASP A 61 0.42 16.64 -11.19
CA ASP A 61 0.14 18.06 -11.45
C ASP A 61 1.44 18.85 -11.61
N HIS A 62 1.70 19.32 -12.83
CA HIS A 62 2.88 20.11 -13.17
C HIS A 62 3.08 21.37 -12.27
N LYS A 63 1.99 22.01 -11.83
CA LYS A 63 2.09 23.19 -10.94
C LYS A 63 2.58 22.78 -9.55
N LEU A 64 2.18 21.61 -9.07
CA LEU A 64 2.65 21.04 -7.81
C LEU A 64 4.11 20.58 -7.92
N CYS A 65 4.53 20.07 -9.08
CA CYS A 65 5.96 19.82 -9.35
C CYS A 65 6.78 21.10 -9.15
N LYS A 66 6.40 22.20 -9.82
CA LYS A 66 7.08 23.49 -9.67
C LYS A 66 7.06 24.02 -8.24
N THR A 67 5.94 23.84 -7.53
CA THR A 67 5.81 24.23 -6.11
C THR A 67 6.77 23.42 -5.23
N THR A 68 6.94 22.13 -5.52
CA THR A 68 7.87 21.24 -4.83
C THR A 68 9.31 21.68 -5.09
N GLU A 69 9.70 21.88 -6.35
CA GLU A 69 11.04 22.37 -6.72
C GLU A 69 11.38 23.69 -6.01
N ASN A 70 10.47 24.67 -6.04
CA ASN A 70 10.68 25.96 -5.39
C ASN A 70 10.86 25.84 -3.88
N LYS A 71 10.16 24.88 -3.24
CA LYS A 71 10.27 24.64 -1.80
C LYS A 71 11.58 23.97 -1.41
N LEU A 72 12.22 23.26 -2.35
CA LEU A 72 13.44 22.49 -2.13
C LEU A 72 14.67 23.15 -2.79
N VAL A 73 14.62 24.46 -3.05
CA VAL A 73 15.67 25.21 -3.77
C VAL A 73 17.07 25.08 -3.15
N ASP A 74 17.15 24.88 -1.82
CA ASP A 74 18.41 24.75 -1.07
C ASP A 74 18.89 23.29 -0.91
N HIS A 75 18.29 22.34 -1.63
CA HIS A 75 18.60 20.91 -1.54
C HIS A 75 18.97 20.34 -2.91
N ASP A 76 20.01 19.52 -3.00
CA ASP A 76 20.46 18.95 -4.28
C ASP A 76 20.10 17.46 -4.44
N ASN A 77 19.77 16.77 -3.35
CA ASN A 77 19.57 15.33 -3.33
C ASN A 77 18.12 14.92 -3.68
N PHE A 78 17.54 15.55 -4.70
CA PHE A 78 16.21 15.20 -5.17
C PHE A 78 15.99 15.45 -6.66
N GLN A 79 14.94 14.83 -7.19
CA GLN A 79 14.37 15.18 -8.49
C GLN A 79 12.85 15.11 -8.42
N VAL A 80 12.17 15.93 -9.24
CA VAL A 80 10.71 15.93 -9.38
C VAL A 80 10.34 15.50 -10.78
N LEU A 81 9.62 14.39 -10.87
CA LEU A 81 9.16 13.82 -12.14
C LEU A 81 7.67 14.11 -12.30
N ASN A 82 7.33 14.89 -13.32
CA ASN A 82 5.93 15.08 -13.71
C ASN A 82 5.41 13.85 -14.46
N LYS A 83 4.93 12.84 -13.72
CA LYS A 83 4.50 11.53 -14.24
C LYS A 83 3.29 11.01 -13.47
N ASP A 84 2.50 10.17 -14.13
CA ASP A 84 1.48 9.35 -13.47
C ASP A 84 2.14 8.15 -12.79
N ILE A 85 1.93 8.01 -11.48
CA ILE A 85 2.43 6.89 -10.68
C ILE A 85 1.97 5.53 -11.21
N LEU A 86 0.75 5.44 -11.77
CA LEU A 86 0.22 4.18 -12.30
C LEU A 86 0.98 3.72 -13.56
N GLN A 87 1.57 4.66 -14.30
CA GLN A 87 2.38 4.41 -15.50
C GLN A 87 3.90 4.41 -15.22
N PHE A 88 4.32 4.88 -14.06
CA PHE A 88 5.73 4.96 -13.69
C PHE A 88 6.39 3.58 -13.66
N LYS A 89 7.63 3.48 -14.14
CA LYS A 89 8.42 2.24 -14.12
C LYS A 89 9.50 2.38 -13.05
N PHE A 90 9.38 1.59 -11.99
CA PHE A 90 10.38 1.59 -10.92
C PHE A 90 11.66 0.84 -11.33
N PRO A 91 12.81 1.18 -10.75
CA PRO A 91 14.04 0.40 -10.90
C PRO A 91 13.83 -1.06 -10.49
N LYS A 92 14.47 -2.00 -11.19
CA LYS A 92 14.37 -3.44 -10.89
C LYS A 92 15.60 -4.03 -10.19
N ASN A 93 16.71 -3.27 -10.15
CA ASN A 93 18.01 -3.75 -9.69
C ASN A 93 18.60 -2.84 -8.60
N GLN A 94 17.75 -2.09 -7.88
CA GLN A 94 18.16 -1.14 -6.85
C GLN A 94 17.26 -1.29 -5.63
N SER A 95 17.83 -1.18 -4.44
CA SER A 95 17.08 -1.07 -3.19
C SER A 95 16.56 0.36 -3.02
N TYR A 96 15.26 0.48 -2.76
CA TYR A 96 14.61 1.77 -2.53
C TYR A 96 13.35 1.56 -1.70
N LYS A 97 12.97 2.61 -0.98
CA LYS A 97 11.75 2.66 -0.18
C LYS A 97 10.75 3.63 -0.80
N ILE A 98 9.51 3.55 -0.36
CA ILE A 98 8.43 4.39 -0.88
C ILE A 98 7.75 5.12 0.28
N PHE A 99 7.44 6.40 0.07
CA PHE A 99 6.53 7.18 0.90
C PHE A 99 5.38 7.73 0.05
N GLY A 100 4.19 7.92 0.62
CA GLY A 100 3.13 8.64 -0.08
C GLY A 100 1.95 9.03 0.81
N ASN A 101 1.56 10.31 0.75
CA ASN A 101 0.27 10.78 1.23
C ASN A 101 -0.74 10.74 0.08
N ILE A 102 -1.34 9.57 -0.15
CA ILE A 102 -1.99 9.27 -1.43
C ILE A 102 -3.48 9.63 -1.46
N PRO A 103 -4.03 10.01 -2.64
CA PRO A 103 -5.46 10.27 -2.77
C PRO A 103 -6.32 9.03 -2.53
N TYR A 104 -7.47 9.23 -1.89
CA TYR A 104 -8.35 8.13 -1.46
C TYR A 104 -9.00 7.39 -2.63
N ASN A 105 -9.33 8.10 -3.71
CA ASN A 105 -10.03 7.57 -4.88
C ASN A 105 -9.21 6.57 -5.69
N ILE A 106 -7.87 6.62 -5.61
CA ILE A 106 -6.96 5.73 -6.35
C ILE A 106 -6.04 4.92 -5.42
N SER A 107 -6.33 4.89 -4.11
CA SER A 107 -5.50 4.16 -3.13
C SER A 107 -5.35 2.68 -3.45
N THR A 108 -6.41 2.04 -3.96
CA THR A 108 -6.37 0.62 -4.41
C THR A 108 -5.44 0.41 -5.61
N ASP A 109 -5.43 1.33 -6.56
CA ASP A 109 -4.60 1.18 -7.77
C ASP A 109 -3.15 1.47 -7.46
N ILE A 110 -2.88 2.50 -6.65
CA ILE A 110 -1.52 2.84 -6.18
C ILE A 110 -0.93 1.69 -5.37
N ILE A 111 -1.63 1.15 -4.37
CA ILE A 111 -1.09 0.07 -3.54
C ILE A 111 -0.79 -1.18 -4.37
N ARG A 112 -1.66 -1.52 -5.34
CA ARG A 112 -1.41 -2.62 -6.28
C ARG A 112 -0.20 -2.35 -7.15
N LYS A 113 -0.07 -1.13 -7.69
CA LYS A 113 1.06 -0.70 -8.51
C LYS A 113 2.38 -0.85 -7.76
N ILE A 114 2.49 -0.30 -6.55
CA ILE A 114 3.77 -0.27 -5.84
C ILE A 114 4.13 -1.60 -5.16
N VAL A 115 3.14 -2.43 -4.83
CA VAL A 115 3.39 -3.75 -4.26
C VAL A 115 3.67 -4.79 -5.35
N PHE A 116 2.92 -4.82 -6.45
CA PHE A 116 3.06 -5.88 -7.46
C PHE A 116 3.93 -5.50 -8.67
N ASP A 117 4.15 -4.21 -8.94
CA ASP A 117 4.94 -3.71 -10.08
C ASP A 117 6.12 -2.83 -9.61
N SER A 118 6.54 -3.02 -8.36
CA SER A 118 7.78 -2.47 -7.80
C SER A 118 8.40 -3.48 -6.84
N ILE A 119 9.70 -3.34 -6.59
CA ILE A 119 10.48 -4.17 -5.68
C ILE A 119 10.83 -3.46 -4.36
N ALA A 120 10.17 -2.34 -4.04
CA ALA A 120 10.42 -1.62 -2.78
C ALA A 120 10.35 -2.58 -1.59
N ASP A 121 11.35 -2.52 -0.72
CA ASP A 121 11.49 -3.37 0.46
C ASP A 121 10.65 -2.85 1.65
N GLU A 122 10.47 -1.53 1.73
CA GLU A 122 9.63 -0.88 2.73
C GLU A 122 8.82 0.28 2.13
N ILE A 123 7.53 0.33 2.47
CA ILE A 123 6.57 1.29 1.93
C ILE A 123 5.79 1.93 3.08
N TYR A 124 5.77 3.25 3.14
CA TYR A 124 4.97 4.04 4.07
C TYR A 124 3.87 4.79 3.31
N LEU A 125 2.61 4.62 3.72
CA LEU A 125 1.49 5.34 3.12
C LEU A 125 0.61 5.99 4.16
N ILE A 126 0.08 7.17 3.86
CA ILE A 126 -1.05 7.75 4.56
C ILE A 126 -2.31 7.50 3.73
N VAL A 127 -3.29 6.82 4.33
CA VAL A 127 -4.55 6.42 3.68
C VAL A 127 -5.73 6.61 4.62
N GLU A 128 -6.97 6.61 4.12
CA GLU A 128 -8.15 6.65 5.01
C GLU A 128 -8.14 5.52 6.04
N TYR A 129 -8.59 5.81 7.26
CA TYR A 129 -8.63 4.83 8.35
C TYR A 129 -9.44 3.58 7.99
N GLY A 130 -10.60 3.76 7.33
CA GLY A 130 -11.42 2.64 6.85
C GLY A 130 -10.72 1.79 5.79
N PHE A 131 -9.93 2.42 4.92
CA PHE A 131 -9.12 1.71 3.92
C PHE A 131 -7.99 0.91 4.59
N ALA A 132 -7.25 1.51 5.54
CA ALA A 132 -6.22 0.82 6.32
C ALA A 132 -6.76 -0.44 7.03
N LYS A 133 -7.95 -0.34 7.64
CA LYS A 133 -8.61 -1.51 8.27
C LYS A 133 -8.99 -2.59 7.26
N ARG A 134 -9.42 -2.21 6.06
CA ARG A 134 -9.75 -3.15 4.98
C ARG A 134 -8.54 -3.90 4.46
N LEU A 135 -7.34 -3.32 4.53
CA LEU A 135 -6.08 -3.98 4.12
C LEU A 135 -5.65 -5.10 5.08
N LEU A 136 -6.16 -5.10 6.31
CA LEU A 136 -5.93 -6.15 7.31
C LEU A 136 -7.05 -7.19 7.37
N ASN A 137 -8.13 -7.00 6.62
CA ASN A 137 -9.31 -7.85 6.69
C ASN A 137 -9.22 -9.03 5.71
N THR A 138 -9.01 -10.24 6.25
CA THR A 138 -8.89 -11.50 5.49
C THR A 138 -10.15 -11.91 4.72
N LYS A 139 -11.27 -11.20 4.87
CA LYS A 139 -12.47 -11.37 4.05
C LYS A 139 -12.42 -10.59 2.73
N ARG A 140 -11.37 -9.81 2.48
CA ARG A 140 -11.25 -8.99 1.27
C ARG A 140 -10.10 -9.48 0.40
N SER A 141 -10.36 -9.62 -0.89
CA SER A 141 -9.38 -10.11 -1.87
C SER A 141 -8.10 -9.28 -1.89
N LEU A 142 -8.23 -7.94 -1.86
CA LEU A 142 -7.07 -7.04 -1.84
C LEU A 142 -6.13 -7.35 -0.67
N ALA A 143 -6.64 -7.57 0.54
CA ALA A 143 -5.84 -7.90 1.70
C ALA A 143 -5.10 -9.24 1.50
N LEU A 144 -5.81 -10.28 1.07
CA LEU A 144 -5.23 -11.61 0.84
C LEU A 144 -4.16 -11.61 -0.27
N PHE A 145 -4.33 -10.79 -1.30
CA PHE A 145 -3.30 -10.62 -2.34
C PHE A 145 -2.07 -9.88 -1.82
N LEU A 146 -2.25 -8.81 -1.05
CA LEU A 146 -1.12 -8.03 -0.52
C LEU A 146 -0.36 -8.81 0.55
N MET A 147 -1.06 -9.50 1.46
CA MET A 147 -0.46 -10.28 2.55
C MET A 147 0.44 -11.41 2.04
N ALA A 148 0.29 -11.86 0.79
CA ALA A 148 1.21 -12.82 0.19
C ALA A 148 2.61 -12.24 -0.06
N GLU A 149 2.71 -10.93 -0.33
CA GLU A 149 3.93 -10.23 -0.76
C GLU A 149 4.55 -9.36 0.34
N VAL A 150 3.72 -8.82 1.23
CA VAL A 150 4.13 -7.85 2.25
C VAL A 150 3.45 -8.12 3.59
N ASP A 151 4.11 -7.74 4.67
CA ASP A 151 3.48 -7.59 5.99
C ASP A 151 2.93 -6.17 6.13
N ILE A 152 1.68 -6.05 6.60
CA ILE A 152 0.96 -4.78 6.70
C ILE A 152 0.77 -4.43 8.17
N SER A 153 1.13 -3.20 8.54
CA SER A 153 0.93 -2.69 9.91
C SER A 153 0.37 -1.26 9.88
N ILE A 154 -0.54 -0.95 10.80
CA ILE A 154 -1.00 0.41 11.05
C ILE A 154 -0.11 0.97 12.17
N LEU A 155 0.66 2.00 11.88
CA LEU A 155 1.61 2.57 12.82
C LEU A 155 0.94 3.59 13.75
N SER A 156 0.12 4.47 13.18
CA SER A 156 -0.58 5.51 13.93
C SER A 156 -1.79 6.04 13.17
N MET A 157 -2.69 6.70 13.92
CA MET A 157 -3.82 7.43 13.35
C MET A 157 -3.37 8.86 13.00
N VAL A 158 -3.79 9.35 11.84
CA VAL A 158 -3.55 10.73 11.39
C VAL A 158 -4.89 11.49 11.43
N PRO A 159 -5.07 12.42 12.38
CA PRO A 159 -6.33 13.16 12.51
C PRO A 159 -6.67 13.91 11.23
N ARG A 160 -7.95 13.95 10.86
CA ARG A 160 -8.44 14.71 9.70
C ARG A 160 -8.11 16.21 9.81
N GLU A 161 -7.96 16.73 11.03
CA GLU A 161 -7.50 18.09 11.35
C GLU A 161 -6.14 18.43 10.76
N TYR A 162 -5.31 17.44 10.45
CA TYR A 162 -3.99 17.66 9.89
C TYR A 162 -4.04 18.06 8.42
N PHE A 163 -5.18 17.83 7.76
CA PHE A 163 -5.34 17.99 6.32
C PHE A 163 -6.10 19.27 5.97
N HIS A 164 -5.74 19.83 4.81
CA HIS A 164 -6.48 20.91 4.15
C HIS A 164 -6.61 20.65 2.64
N PRO A 165 -7.83 20.65 2.06
CA PRO A 165 -9.12 20.73 2.75
C PRO A 165 -9.32 19.60 3.77
N LYS A 166 -10.20 19.79 4.76
CA LYS A 166 -10.43 18.81 5.83
C LYS A 166 -11.28 17.63 5.32
N PRO A 167 -10.80 16.37 5.35
CA PRO A 167 -11.60 15.23 4.94
C PRO A 167 -12.69 14.91 5.97
N LYS A 168 -13.66 14.07 5.56
CA LYS A 168 -14.78 13.63 6.41
C LYS A 168 -14.35 12.59 7.45
N VAL A 169 -13.25 11.89 7.22
CA VAL A 169 -12.77 10.77 8.04
C VAL A 169 -11.30 10.95 8.38
N ASN A 170 -10.87 10.31 9.47
CA ASN A 170 -9.45 10.24 9.82
C ASN A 170 -8.67 9.34 8.85
N SER A 171 -7.36 9.53 8.84
CA SER A 171 -6.40 8.70 8.10
C SER A 171 -5.58 7.83 9.04
N SER A 172 -4.76 6.95 8.48
CA SER A 172 -3.76 6.14 9.15
C SER A 172 -2.45 6.22 8.40
N LEU A 173 -1.34 6.28 9.15
CA LEU A 173 -0.03 5.93 8.63
C LEU A 173 0.09 4.40 8.68
N ILE A 174 0.29 3.78 7.52
CA ILE A 174 0.53 2.35 7.39
C ILE A 174 1.94 2.09 6.87
N ARG A 175 2.45 0.91 7.21
CA ARG A 175 3.72 0.40 6.71
C ARG A 175 3.54 -0.98 6.10
N LEU A 176 4.13 -1.17 4.93
CA LEU A 176 4.18 -2.44 4.22
C LEU A 176 5.64 -2.85 4.10
N ASN A 177 5.99 -4.00 4.67
CA ASN A 177 7.35 -4.54 4.63
C ASN A 177 7.38 -5.75 3.71
N ARG A 178 8.26 -5.71 2.72
CA ARG A 178 8.47 -6.82 1.78
C ARG A 178 8.94 -8.05 2.53
N LYS A 179 8.35 -9.18 2.18
CA LYS A 179 8.79 -10.49 2.64
C LYS A 179 8.99 -11.42 1.45
N LYS A 180 9.60 -12.58 1.70
CA LYS A 180 9.60 -13.65 0.72
C LYS A 180 8.15 -14.02 0.40
N SER A 181 7.77 -13.90 -0.88
CA SER A 181 6.40 -14.21 -1.30
C SER A 181 5.99 -15.60 -0.83
N ARG A 182 4.81 -15.68 -0.21
CA ARG A 182 4.22 -16.93 0.29
C ARG A 182 3.61 -17.76 -0.82
N ILE A 183 3.48 -17.19 -2.03
CA ILE A 183 2.86 -17.82 -3.19
C ILE A 183 3.91 -17.92 -4.29
N SER A 184 4.18 -19.14 -4.75
CA SER A 184 5.13 -19.34 -5.84
C SER A 184 4.59 -18.74 -7.14
N HIS A 185 5.49 -18.32 -8.04
CA HIS A 185 5.08 -17.84 -9.37
C HIS A 185 4.23 -18.87 -10.13
N LYS A 186 4.49 -20.17 -9.93
CA LYS A 186 3.73 -21.28 -10.54
C LYS A 186 2.27 -21.33 -10.04
N ASP A 187 2.04 -20.92 -8.79
CA ASP A 187 0.73 -20.94 -8.16
C ASP A 187 -0.08 -19.66 -8.40
N LYS A 188 0.46 -18.66 -9.09
CA LYS A 188 -0.16 -17.31 -9.23
C LYS A 188 -1.60 -17.36 -9.72
N GLN A 189 -1.88 -18.13 -10.78
CA GLN A 189 -3.24 -18.25 -11.33
C GLN A 189 -4.17 -19.03 -10.40
N LYS A 190 -3.70 -20.16 -9.84
CA LYS A 190 -4.47 -20.96 -8.87
C LYS A 190 -4.82 -20.13 -7.62
N TYR A 191 -3.87 -19.35 -7.11
CA TYR A 191 -4.08 -18.47 -5.96
C TYR A 191 -5.07 -17.35 -6.26
N ASN A 192 -4.98 -16.71 -7.43
CA ASN A 192 -5.94 -15.71 -7.86
C ASN A 192 -7.36 -16.25 -7.88
N TYR A 193 -7.57 -17.38 -8.55
CA TYR A 193 -8.86 -18.05 -8.58
C TYR A 193 -9.37 -18.39 -7.17
N PHE A 194 -8.51 -19.00 -6.34
CA PHE A 194 -8.87 -19.41 -4.99
C PHE A 194 -9.28 -18.23 -4.11
N VAL A 195 -8.50 -17.14 -4.11
CA VAL A 195 -8.81 -15.91 -3.36
C VAL A 195 -10.19 -15.37 -3.77
N MET A 196 -10.44 -15.23 -5.07
CA MET A 196 -11.71 -14.68 -5.57
C MET A 196 -12.90 -15.56 -5.15
N LYS A 197 -12.81 -16.88 -5.34
CA LYS A 197 -13.89 -17.81 -4.95
C LYS A 197 -14.09 -17.91 -3.45
N TRP A 198 -13.01 -17.79 -2.67
CA TRP A 198 -13.10 -17.79 -1.22
C TRP A 198 -13.85 -16.56 -0.68
N VAL A 199 -13.46 -15.35 -1.11
CA VAL A 199 -14.07 -14.11 -0.58
C VAL A 199 -15.52 -13.94 -1.01
N ASP A 200 -15.88 -14.45 -2.18
CA ASP A 200 -17.26 -14.47 -2.69
C ASP A 200 -18.11 -15.59 -2.08
N LYS A 201 -17.53 -16.37 -1.15
CA LYS A 201 -18.15 -17.52 -0.47
C LYS A 201 -18.63 -18.62 -1.43
N GLU A 202 -17.99 -18.72 -2.60
CA GLU A 202 -18.24 -19.75 -3.61
C GLU A 202 -17.53 -21.07 -3.25
N TYR A 203 -17.64 -21.52 -2.00
CA TYR A 203 -16.84 -22.64 -1.45
C TYR A 203 -16.98 -23.94 -2.27
N LYS A 204 -18.17 -24.20 -2.82
CA LYS A 204 -18.45 -25.38 -3.64
C LYS A 204 -17.65 -25.42 -4.95
N LYS A 205 -17.10 -24.28 -5.41
CA LYS A 205 -16.24 -24.20 -6.61
C LYS A 205 -14.78 -24.54 -6.32
N ILE A 206 -14.37 -24.49 -5.06
CA ILE A 206 -12.98 -24.73 -4.64
C ILE A 206 -12.84 -26.00 -3.79
N PHE A 207 -13.92 -26.46 -3.16
CA PHE A 207 -13.92 -27.67 -2.33
C PHE A 207 -15.23 -28.43 -2.44
N THR A 208 -15.16 -29.76 -2.42
CA THR A 208 -16.31 -30.61 -2.06
C THR A 208 -16.63 -30.46 -0.56
N LYS A 209 -17.81 -30.91 -0.13
CA LYS A 209 -18.21 -30.84 1.29
C LYS A 209 -17.19 -31.47 2.24
N ASN A 210 -16.66 -32.65 1.88
CA ASN A 210 -15.68 -33.36 2.71
C ASN A 210 -14.32 -32.66 2.70
N GLN A 211 -13.86 -32.21 1.52
CA GLN A 211 -12.60 -31.46 1.40
C GLN A 211 -12.65 -30.17 2.23
N PHE A 212 -13.77 -29.45 2.18
CA PHE A 212 -13.94 -28.20 2.94
C PHE A 212 -13.84 -28.45 4.45
N ASN A 213 -14.62 -29.40 4.97
CA ASN A 213 -14.60 -29.73 6.40
C ASN A 213 -13.21 -30.19 6.88
N ASN A 214 -12.52 -31.02 6.10
CA ASN A 214 -11.18 -31.48 6.44
C ASN A 214 -10.15 -30.35 6.37
N SER A 215 -10.27 -29.45 5.39
CA SER A 215 -9.38 -28.30 5.24
C SER A 215 -9.53 -27.32 6.40
N LEU A 216 -10.76 -27.06 6.86
CA LEU A 216 -11.01 -26.21 8.04
C LEU A 216 -10.40 -26.80 9.30
N LYS A 217 -10.62 -28.11 9.55
CA LYS A 217 -10.03 -28.82 10.70
C LYS A 217 -8.51 -28.82 10.64
N HIS A 218 -7.93 -29.09 9.48
CA HIS A 218 -6.48 -29.09 9.28
C HIS A 218 -5.86 -27.71 9.49
N ALA A 219 -6.54 -26.65 9.05
CA ALA A 219 -6.14 -25.27 9.29
C ALA A 219 -6.43 -24.79 10.73
N GLY A 220 -7.16 -25.55 11.55
CA GLY A 220 -7.58 -25.12 12.89
C GLY A 220 -8.52 -23.91 12.86
N ILE A 221 -9.47 -23.89 11.92
CA ILE A 221 -10.46 -22.80 11.78
C ILE A 221 -11.77 -23.22 12.46
N ASP A 222 -12.05 -22.60 13.61
CA ASP A 222 -13.30 -22.79 14.35
C ASP A 222 -14.36 -21.73 13.99
N ASP A 223 -13.92 -20.50 13.68
CA ASP A 223 -14.79 -19.40 13.21
C ASP A 223 -14.41 -18.95 11.79
N LEU A 224 -15.27 -19.29 10.82
CA LEU A 224 -15.11 -18.89 9.43
C LEU A 224 -15.22 -17.36 9.24
N ASN A 225 -15.80 -16.64 10.20
CA ASN A 225 -15.85 -15.19 10.19
C ASN A 225 -14.58 -14.52 10.72
N ASN A 226 -13.62 -15.27 11.25
CA ASN A 226 -12.38 -14.70 11.77
C ASN A 226 -11.20 -15.65 11.53
N ILE A 227 -10.72 -15.64 10.28
CA ILE A 227 -9.55 -16.42 9.89
C ILE A 227 -8.31 -15.54 9.82
N SER A 228 -7.18 -16.04 10.31
CA SER A 228 -5.87 -15.45 10.08
C SER A 228 -5.38 -15.71 8.65
N PHE A 229 -4.36 -14.95 8.23
CA PHE A 229 -3.74 -15.18 6.93
C PHE A 229 -3.00 -16.53 6.85
N GLU A 230 -2.40 -17.01 7.94
CA GLU A 230 -1.76 -18.33 7.99
C GLU A 230 -2.77 -19.47 7.82
N GLN A 231 -3.93 -19.35 8.47
CA GLN A 231 -5.04 -20.29 8.28
C GLN A 231 -5.54 -20.27 6.83
N PHE A 232 -5.65 -19.09 6.22
CA PHE A 232 -6.01 -18.96 4.80
C PHE A 232 -4.98 -19.62 3.87
N LEU A 233 -3.67 -19.48 4.15
CA LEU A 233 -2.63 -20.18 3.40
C LEU A 233 -2.72 -21.71 3.55
N SER A 234 -3.05 -22.20 4.74
CA SER A 234 -3.30 -23.64 4.97
C SER A 234 -4.46 -24.17 4.13
N LEU A 235 -5.54 -23.38 4.02
CA LEU A 235 -6.66 -23.70 3.12
C LEU A 235 -6.21 -23.74 1.65
N PHE A 236 -5.44 -22.75 1.20
CA PHE A 236 -4.92 -22.74 -0.16
C PHE A 236 -3.99 -23.93 -0.45
N ASN A 237 -3.15 -24.33 0.51
CA ASN A 237 -2.30 -25.50 0.37
C ASN A 237 -3.12 -26.80 0.28
N SER A 238 -4.19 -26.92 1.08
CA SER A 238 -5.15 -28.03 0.97
C SER A 238 -5.82 -28.04 -0.41
N TYR A 239 -6.23 -26.88 -0.92
CA TYR A 239 -6.80 -26.74 -2.26
C TYR A 239 -5.83 -27.24 -3.35
N LYS A 240 -4.54 -26.89 -3.26
CA LYS A 240 -3.52 -27.37 -4.20
C LYS A 240 -3.34 -28.89 -4.15
N LEU A 241 -3.40 -29.48 -2.96
CA LEU A 241 -3.22 -30.93 -2.77
C LEU A 241 -4.35 -31.72 -3.44
N PHE A 242 -5.59 -31.25 -3.33
CA PHE A 242 -6.76 -31.94 -3.90
C PHE A 242 -6.91 -31.76 -5.43
N ASN A 243 -6.32 -30.70 -6.00
CA ASN A 243 -6.48 -30.32 -7.41
C ASN A 243 -5.15 -30.34 -8.15
N LYS A 244 -4.40 -31.45 -8.02
CA LYS A 244 -3.19 -31.70 -8.81
C LYS A 244 -3.51 -31.68 -10.30
#